data_AF-C4Y9Y3-F1
#
_entry.id   AF-C4Y9Y3-F1
#
_cell.length_a   1.000
_cell.length_b   1.000
_cell.length_c   1.000
_cell.angle_alpha   90.00
_cell.angle_beta   90.00
_cell.angle_gamma   90.00
#
_symmetry.space_group_name_H-M   'P 1'
#
loop_
_entity.id
_entity.type
_entity.pdbx_description
1 polymer ?
#
loop_
_entity_poly.entity_id
_entity_poly.type
_entity_poly.pdbx_seq_one_letter_code
_entity_poly.pdbx_strand_id
1 'polypeptide(L)'
;MLKSIVGLGSRTAPVRFFGVSSRAFNDFDVLKNSDKTPPKRNASTVFDIDELIANSPDLQDSGAQRKRYDEYSFGSSAKDPREVAKAINITGPSSGRSVDVKFNNVAFAIGNVYSILKANNVRGQWQVQKRYMRPAKYRKEKHRRWWRKQFAKGFSDLMAQVTDAKRRGY
;
A
#
# COMPACT_ATOMS: atom_id res chain seq x y z
N MET A 1 -1.08 62.59 17.56
CA MET A 1 -2.54 62.39 17.32
C MET A 1 -2.90 60.98 17.76
N LEU A 2 -3.88 60.89 18.66
CA LEU A 2 -4.44 59.65 19.21
C LEU A 2 -5.28 58.90 18.17
N LYS A 3 -5.19 57.56 18.17
CA LYS A 3 -6.34 56.64 18.27
C LYS A 3 -5.87 55.20 18.50
N SER A 4 -6.09 54.75 19.73
CA SER A 4 -6.29 53.36 20.15
C SER A 4 -7.60 52.83 19.55
N ILE A 5 -7.68 51.51 19.27
CA ILE A 5 -8.81 50.61 19.64
C ILE A 5 -8.55 49.17 19.12
N VAL A 6 -8.36 48.27 20.09
CA VAL A 6 -9.00 46.95 20.33
C VAL A 6 -9.09 45.89 19.21
N GLY A 7 -8.71 44.65 19.55
CA GLY A 7 -9.29 43.46 18.91
C GLY A 7 -8.58 42.13 19.16
N LEU A 8 -8.88 41.46 20.27
CA LEU A 8 -8.46 40.11 20.64
C LEU A 8 -8.79 39.04 19.59
N GLY A 9 -7.96 37.98 19.53
CA GLY A 9 -8.29 36.77 18.76
C GLY A 9 -7.28 35.64 18.89
N SER A 10 -6.93 35.23 20.11
CA SER A 10 -6.29 33.93 20.35
C SER A 10 -7.27 32.82 19.94
N ARG A 11 -6.94 32.06 18.90
CA ARG A 11 -7.68 30.84 18.53
C ARG A 11 -6.82 29.63 18.90
N THR A 12 -6.92 29.23 20.16
CA THR A 12 -6.55 27.89 20.61
C THR A 12 -7.52 26.88 20.00
N ALA A 13 -7.00 25.92 19.25
CA ALA A 13 -7.80 24.80 18.75
C ALA A 13 -8.04 23.80 19.89
N PRO A 14 -9.26 23.25 20.06
CA PRO A 14 -9.53 22.26 21.09
C PRO A 14 -8.91 20.90 20.73
N VAL A 15 -8.06 20.39 21.62
CA VAL A 15 -7.60 19.01 21.67
C VAL A 15 -8.82 18.12 21.95
N ARG A 16 -9.21 17.29 20.99
CA ARG A 16 -10.26 16.28 21.19
C ARG A 16 -9.66 15.09 21.92
N PHE A 17 -9.93 14.99 23.21
CA PHE A 17 -9.75 13.76 23.98
C PHE A 17 -10.79 12.74 23.52
N PHE A 18 -10.35 11.64 22.90
CA PHE A 18 -11.19 10.47 22.71
C PHE A 18 -11.25 9.71 24.04
N GLY A 19 -12.39 9.80 24.73
CA GLY A 19 -12.71 8.94 25.85
C GLY A 19 -13.02 7.53 25.36
N VAL A 20 -12.24 6.55 25.82
CA VAL A 20 -12.56 5.13 25.67
C VAL A 20 -13.44 4.74 26.85
N SER A 21 -14.71 4.47 26.58
CA SER A 21 -15.61 3.81 27.51
C SER A 21 -15.17 2.35 27.65
N SER A 22 -14.68 1.97 28.82
CA SER A 22 -14.42 0.59 29.20
C SER A 22 -15.74 -0.12 29.51
N ARG A 23 -16.28 -0.87 28.54
CA ARG A 23 -17.19 -1.97 28.82
C ARG A 23 -16.38 -3.26 28.85
N ALA A 24 -15.98 -3.68 30.04
CA ALA A 24 -15.45 -5.02 30.26
C ALA A 24 -16.61 -6.02 30.12
N PHE A 25 -16.75 -6.61 28.94
CA PHE A 25 -17.46 -7.86 28.79
C PHE A 25 -16.47 -8.97 29.14
N ASN A 26 -16.78 -9.75 30.16
CA ASN A 26 -15.97 -10.89 30.57
C ASN A 26 -16.22 -12.05 29.60
N ASP A 27 -15.40 -12.16 28.56
CA ASP A 27 -15.46 -13.25 27.55
C ASP A 27 -15.36 -14.67 28.14
N PHE A 28 -14.91 -14.79 29.39
CA PHE A 28 -14.68 -16.07 30.03
C PHE A 28 -15.93 -16.76 30.58
N ASP A 29 -17.08 -16.06 30.68
CA ASP A 29 -18.31 -16.62 31.24
C ASP A 29 -19.05 -17.56 30.26
N VAL A 30 -18.72 -17.48 28.96
CA VAL A 30 -19.35 -18.27 27.89
C VAL A 30 -18.87 -19.73 27.87
N LEU A 31 -17.71 -20.02 28.46
CA LEU A 31 -17.13 -21.37 28.47
C LEU A 31 -17.71 -22.32 29.53
N LYS A 32 -18.37 -21.78 30.57
CA LYS A 32 -18.89 -22.59 31.69
C LYS A 32 -20.07 -23.51 31.33
N ASN A 33 -20.72 -23.28 30.18
CA ASN A 33 -21.90 -24.06 29.78
C ASN A 33 -21.59 -25.16 28.74
N SER A 34 -20.32 -25.41 28.43
CA SER A 34 -19.91 -26.33 27.34
C SER A 34 -19.55 -27.76 27.80
N ASP A 35 -19.81 -28.13 29.05
CA ASP A 35 -19.59 -29.48 29.58
C ASP A 35 -20.62 -30.50 29.05
N LYS A 36 -20.51 -30.84 27.76
CA LYS A 36 -21.04 -32.08 27.19
C LYS A 36 -19.95 -32.71 26.33
N THR A 37 -19.28 -33.71 26.90
CA THR A 37 -18.20 -34.47 26.28
C THR A 37 -18.67 -35.21 25.01
N PRO A 38 -18.00 -35.04 23.85
CA PRO A 38 -18.16 -35.94 22.72
C PRO A 38 -17.17 -37.12 22.80
N PRO A 39 -17.48 -38.26 22.15
CA PRO A 39 -16.69 -39.49 22.28
C PRO A 39 -15.31 -39.36 21.64
N LYS A 40 -14.29 -39.84 22.36
CA LYS A 40 -12.89 -39.89 21.92
C LYS A 40 -12.76 -40.72 20.64
N ARG A 41 -12.31 -40.09 19.55
CA ARG A 41 -11.79 -40.75 18.35
C ARG A 41 -10.32 -40.41 18.14
N ASN A 42 -9.60 -41.37 17.60
CA ASN A 42 -8.15 -41.51 17.65
C ASN A 42 -7.43 -40.40 16.88
N ALA A 43 -6.42 -39.82 17.51
CA ALA A 43 -5.57 -38.76 16.97
C ALA A 43 -4.69 -39.28 15.82
N SER A 44 -5.18 -39.16 14.60
CA SER A 44 -4.36 -39.08 13.39
C SER A 44 -4.55 -37.68 12.79
N THR A 45 -3.45 -37.01 12.57
CA THR A 45 -3.29 -35.57 12.34
C THR A 45 -3.77 -35.10 10.97
N VAL A 46 -5.08 -35.06 10.78
CA VAL A 46 -5.70 -34.20 9.77
C VAL A 46 -6.70 -33.35 10.55
N PHE A 47 -6.32 -32.11 10.83
CA PHE A 47 -7.26 -31.14 11.37
C PHE A 47 -8.30 -30.89 10.27
N ASP A 48 -9.49 -31.48 10.39
CA ASP A 48 -10.62 -31.17 9.53
C ASP A 48 -11.07 -29.75 9.84
N ILE A 49 -10.52 -28.80 9.09
CA ILE A 49 -10.83 -27.37 9.18
C ILE A 49 -12.33 -27.13 8.96
N ASP A 50 -12.98 -28.03 8.21
CA ASP A 50 -14.42 -28.01 7.96
C ASP A 50 -15.25 -28.24 9.24
N GLU A 51 -14.81 -29.10 10.17
CA GLU A 51 -15.49 -29.29 11.46
C GLU A 51 -15.29 -28.10 12.41
N LEU A 52 -14.12 -27.47 12.36
CA LEU A 52 -13.82 -26.28 13.17
C LEU A 52 -14.59 -25.05 12.69
N ILE A 53 -14.80 -24.91 11.39
CA ILE A 53 -15.57 -23.82 10.80
C ILE A 53 -17.08 -24.04 10.98
N ALA A 54 -17.56 -25.28 10.83
CA ALA A 54 -18.96 -25.62 11.07
C ALA A 54 -19.40 -25.33 12.52
N ASN A 55 -18.49 -25.48 13.48
CA ASN A 55 -18.74 -25.24 14.91
C ASN A 55 -18.38 -23.83 15.37
N SER A 56 -17.89 -22.95 14.49
CA SER A 56 -17.61 -21.56 14.83
C SER A 56 -18.89 -20.72 14.74
N PRO A 57 -19.40 -20.18 15.86
CA PRO A 57 -20.72 -19.52 15.91
C PRO A 57 -20.80 -18.22 15.08
N ASP A 58 -19.66 -17.67 14.65
CA ASP A 58 -19.58 -16.40 13.91
C ASP A 58 -19.61 -16.58 12.37
N LEU A 59 -19.66 -17.83 11.87
CA LEU A 59 -19.50 -18.16 10.43
C LEU A 59 -20.75 -18.74 9.75
N GLN A 60 -21.87 -18.94 10.46
CA GLN A 60 -23.04 -19.66 9.93
C GLN A 60 -24.03 -18.81 9.09
N ASP A 61 -23.80 -17.50 8.90
CA ASP A 61 -24.75 -16.63 8.20
C ASP A 61 -24.65 -16.73 6.65
N SER A 62 -25.64 -17.37 6.03
CA SER A 62 -25.46 -18.20 4.82
C SER A 62 -25.39 -17.44 3.47
N GLY A 63 -25.59 -16.12 3.44
CA GLY A 63 -25.67 -15.33 2.18
C GLY A 63 -24.40 -14.59 1.77
N ALA A 64 -23.59 -14.15 2.74
CA ALA A 64 -22.39 -13.33 2.50
C ALA A 64 -21.07 -14.13 2.57
N GLN A 65 -21.13 -15.37 3.07
CA GLN A 65 -19.95 -16.14 3.48
C GLN A 65 -19.25 -16.88 2.34
N ARG A 66 -19.95 -17.25 1.25
CA ARG A 66 -19.29 -17.88 0.08
C ARG A 66 -18.19 -17.01 -0.51
N LYS A 67 -18.36 -15.68 -0.50
CA LYS A 67 -17.33 -14.74 -0.96
C LYS A 67 -16.15 -14.59 0.00
N ARG A 68 -16.37 -14.81 1.30
CA ARG A 68 -15.31 -14.71 2.33
C ARG A 68 -14.49 -15.99 2.45
N TYR A 69 -15.10 -17.15 2.19
CA TYR A 69 -14.39 -18.43 2.16
C TYR A 69 -13.29 -18.46 1.08
N ASP A 70 -13.58 -17.93 -0.11
CA ASP A 70 -12.57 -17.76 -1.18
C ASP A 70 -11.53 -16.67 -0.86
N GLU A 71 -11.88 -15.71 0.00
CA GLU A 71 -10.95 -14.65 0.40
C GLU A 71 -9.82 -15.19 1.30
N TYR A 72 -10.16 -16.11 2.21
CA TYR A 72 -9.22 -16.74 3.15
C TYR A 72 -8.74 -18.14 2.73
N SER A 73 -9.20 -18.70 1.61
CA SER A 73 -8.66 -19.96 1.11
C SER A 73 -7.21 -19.76 0.64
N PHE A 74 -6.26 -20.09 1.51
CA PHE A 74 -4.82 -20.01 1.30
C PHE A 74 -4.27 -21.09 0.33
N GLY A 75 -5.16 -21.87 -0.31
CA GLY A 75 -4.81 -23.04 -1.12
C GLY A 75 -5.14 -22.87 -2.61
N SER A 76 -4.11 -22.57 -3.40
CA SER A 76 -3.92 -23.08 -4.77
C SER A 76 -4.58 -22.41 -6.00
N SER A 77 -5.55 -21.50 -5.92
CA SER A 77 -5.97 -20.78 -7.15
C SER A 77 -5.20 -19.47 -7.30
N ALA A 78 -4.44 -19.33 -8.39
CA ALA A 78 -3.96 -18.03 -8.82
C ALA A 78 -5.19 -17.14 -9.07
N LYS A 79 -5.59 -16.34 -8.08
CA LYS A 79 -6.74 -15.45 -8.14
C LYS A 79 -6.66 -14.62 -9.43
N ASP A 80 -7.77 -14.51 -10.16
CA ASP A 80 -7.82 -13.72 -11.39
C ASP A 80 -7.31 -12.29 -11.06
N PRO A 81 -6.33 -11.75 -11.79
CA PRO A 81 -5.80 -10.41 -11.54
C PRO A 81 -6.89 -9.34 -11.42
N ARG A 82 -8.03 -9.52 -12.08
CA ARG A 82 -9.19 -8.63 -11.93
C ARG A 82 -9.84 -8.70 -10.55
N GLU A 83 -9.94 -9.89 -9.96
CA GLU A 83 -10.51 -10.09 -8.63
C GLU A 83 -9.54 -9.64 -7.53
N VAL A 84 -8.25 -9.90 -7.71
CA VAL A 84 -7.19 -9.36 -6.85
C VAL A 84 -7.22 -7.83 -6.86
N ALA A 85 -7.33 -7.21 -8.03
CA ALA A 85 -7.42 -5.76 -8.15
C ALA A 85 -8.69 -5.18 -7.50
N LYS A 86 -9.81 -5.91 -7.53
CA LYS A 86 -11.05 -5.50 -6.83
C LYS A 86 -10.93 -5.63 -5.31
N ALA A 87 -10.21 -6.64 -4.83
CA ALA A 87 -9.96 -6.84 -3.40
C ALA A 87 -8.98 -5.81 -2.84
N ILE A 88 -8.00 -5.37 -3.65
CA ILE A 88 -7.04 -4.32 -3.27
C ILE A 88 -7.73 -2.94 -3.41
N ASN A 89 -8.57 -2.60 -2.44
CA ASN A 89 -9.17 -1.27 -2.34
C ASN A 89 -8.24 -0.29 -1.60
N ILE A 90 -6.98 -0.21 -2.02
CA ILE A 90 -6.01 0.73 -1.44
C ILE A 90 -6.24 2.08 -2.11
N THR A 91 -6.87 3.00 -1.40
CA THR A 91 -7.02 4.39 -1.82
C THR A 91 -6.06 5.29 -1.04
N GLY A 92 -5.40 6.22 -1.72
CA GLY A 92 -4.55 7.24 -1.09
C GLY A 92 -3.09 7.24 -1.57
N PRO A 93 -2.20 8.00 -0.92
CA PRO A 93 -0.81 8.17 -1.37
C PRO A 93 0.03 6.88 -1.39
N SER A 94 -0.42 5.83 -0.69
CA SER A 94 0.20 4.51 -0.63
C SER A 94 -0.18 3.61 -1.81
N SER A 95 -1.30 3.85 -2.49
CA SER A 95 -1.84 2.93 -3.51
C SER A 95 -0.92 2.71 -4.72
N GLY A 96 -0.04 3.66 -5.01
CA GLY A 96 0.97 3.58 -6.08
C GLY A 96 2.40 3.31 -5.58
N ARG A 97 2.58 2.97 -4.30
CA ARG A 97 3.90 2.73 -3.67
C ARG A 97 4.00 1.41 -2.93
N SER A 98 2.92 0.62 -2.92
CA SER A 98 2.86 -0.72 -2.33
C SER A 98 3.15 -1.78 -3.40
N VAL A 99 3.80 -2.86 -2.99
CA VAL A 99 4.08 -4.03 -3.84
C VAL A 99 3.88 -5.29 -3.00
N ASP A 100 3.17 -6.27 -3.54
CA ASP A 100 2.98 -7.55 -2.87
C ASP A 100 4.29 -8.35 -2.85
N VAL A 101 4.60 -8.95 -1.70
CA VAL A 101 5.74 -9.86 -1.57
C VAL A 101 5.30 -11.23 -2.08
N LYS A 102 5.93 -11.69 -3.16
CA LYS A 102 5.70 -13.02 -3.73
C LYS A 102 6.85 -13.95 -3.41
N PHE A 103 6.55 -15.24 -3.22
CA PHE A 103 7.56 -16.31 -3.03
C PHE A 103 8.52 -16.06 -1.85
N ASN A 104 8.05 -15.43 -0.78
CA ASN A 104 8.87 -15.02 0.38
C ASN A 104 10.11 -14.18 0.03
N ASN A 105 10.15 -13.57 -1.16
CA ASN A 105 11.27 -12.77 -1.62
C ASN A 105 11.02 -11.28 -1.35
N VAL A 106 11.30 -10.88 -0.10
CA VAL A 106 11.15 -9.48 0.34
C VAL A 106 12.16 -8.56 -0.35
N ALA A 107 13.37 -9.04 -0.60
CA ALA A 107 14.42 -8.25 -1.25
C ALA A 107 14.02 -7.79 -2.66
N PHE A 108 13.40 -8.70 -3.43
CA PHE A 108 12.87 -8.37 -4.75
C PHE A 108 11.71 -7.38 -4.68
N ALA A 109 10.79 -7.55 -3.73
CA ALA A 109 9.68 -6.62 -3.54
C ALA A 109 10.19 -5.20 -3.19
N ILE A 110 11.20 -5.08 -2.34
CA ILE A 110 11.87 -3.81 -2.03
C ILE A 110 12.49 -3.18 -3.29
N GLY A 111 13.18 -3.98 -4.12
CA GLY A 111 13.72 -3.52 -5.39
C GLY A 111 12.65 -2.97 -6.33
N ASN A 112 11.50 -3.62 -6.40
CA ASN A 112 10.35 -3.16 -7.18
C ASN A 112 9.79 -1.84 -6.67
N VAL A 113 9.64 -1.69 -5.35
CA VAL A 113 9.24 -0.41 -4.73
C VAL A 113 10.22 0.70 -5.13
N TYR A 114 11.53 0.47 -5.05
CA TYR A 114 12.53 1.46 -5.48
C TYR A 114 12.42 1.82 -6.97
N SER A 115 12.18 0.85 -7.83
CA SER A 115 11.98 1.07 -9.26
C SER A 115 10.75 1.96 -9.52
N ILE A 116 9.63 1.67 -8.87
CA ILE A 116 8.39 2.45 -8.97
C ILE A 116 8.61 3.88 -8.49
N LEU A 117 9.30 4.07 -7.35
CA LEU A 117 9.60 5.41 -6.83
C LEU A 117 10.53 6.21 -7.77
N LYS A 118 11.47 5.54 -8.43
CA LYS A 118 12.39 6.14 -9.41
C LYS A 118 11.67 6.53 -10.69
N ALA A 119 10.84 5.64 -11.24
CA ALA A 119 10.04 5.89 -12.44
C ALA A 119 9.12 7.10 -12.27
N ASN A 120 8.46 7.20 -11.11
CA ASN A 120 7.59 8.33 -10.77
C ASN A 120 8.34 9.60 -10.30
N ASN A 121 9.68 9.54 -10.22
CA ASN A 121 10.54 10.65 -9.77
C ASN A 121 10.13 11.24 -8.41
N VAL A 122 9.63 10.41 -7.48
CA VAL A 122 9.09 10.85 -6.18
C VAL A 122 10.15 11.57 -5.36
N ARG A 123 11.37 10.99 -5.29
CA ARG A 123 12.49 11.58 -4.54
C ARG A 123 12.93 12.94 -5.12
N GLY A 124 12.91 13.07 -6.45
CA GLY A 124 13.25 14.33 -7.11
C GLY A 124 12.22 15.43 -6.84
N GLN A 125 10.93 15.09 -6.89
CA GLN A 125 9.85 16.01 -6.54
C GLN A 125 9.92 16.43 -5.09
N TRP A 126 10.16 15.49 -4.16
CA TRP A 126 10.33 15.78 -2.74
C TRP A 126 11.43 16.81 -2.51
N GLN A 127 12.61 16.65 -3.13
CA GLN A 127 13.70 17.62 -3.00
C GLN A 127 13.34 19.01 -3.54
N VAL A 128 12.57 19.08 -4.62
CA VAL A 128 12.10 20.37 -5.17
C VAL A 128 11.08 21.02 -4.25
N GLN A 129 10.21 20.24 -3.62
CA GLN A 129 9.15 20.73 -2.73
C GLN A 129 9.67 21.20 -1.36
N LYS A 130 10.86 20.76 -0.94
CA LYS A 130 11.46 21.16 0.36
C LYS A 130 11.57 22.67 0.56
N ARG A 131 11.76 23.44 -0.53
CA ARG A 131 11.96 24.88 -0.46
C ARG A 131 11.24 25.56 -1.61
N TYR A 132 10.73 26.75 -1.35
CA TYR A 132 10.13 27.57 -2.40
C TYR A 132 11.18 27.97 -3.45
N MET A 133 10.80 27.81 -4.72
CA MET A 133 11.58 28.28 -5.87
C MET A 133 10.75 29.27 -6.66
N ARG A 134 11.31 30.46 -6.93
CA ARG A 134 10.65 31.48 -7.76
C ARG A 134 10.26 30.89 -9.13
N PRO A 135 9.07 31.19 -9.67
CA PRO A 135 8.59 30.61 -10.92
C PRO A 135 9.54 30.82 -12.12
N ALA A 136 10.15 32.00 -12.24
CA ALA A 136 11.12 32.29 -13.28
C ALA A 136 12.36 31.38 -13.22
N LYS A 137 12.86 31.11 -12.00
CA LYS A 137 13.98 30.19 -11.78
C LYS A 137 13.59 28.75 -12.10
N TYR A 138 12.39 28.33 -11.70
CA TYR A 138 11.85 27.01 -11.99
C TYR A 138 11.70 26.76 -13.50
N ARG A 139 11.20 27.75 -14.26
CA ARG A 139 11.10 27.67 -15.73
C ARG A 139 12.46 27.47 -16.41
N LYS A 140 13.46 28.28 -16.03
CA LYS A 140 14.83 28.15 -16.56
C LYS A 140 15.43 26.78 -16.26
N GLU A 141 15.23 26.30 -15.04
CA GLU A 141 15.70 25.00 -14.61
C GLU A 141 15.02 23.85 -15.36
N LYS A 142 13.69 23.91 -15.56
CA LYS A 142 12.93 22.94 -16.36
C LYS A 142 13.43 22.89 -17.80
N HIS A 143 13.61 24.05 -18.43
CA HIS A 143 14.10 24.15 -19.80
C HIS A 143 15.51 23.57 -19.94
N ARG A 144 16.43 23.92 -19.04
CA ARG A 144 17.80 23.38 -19.01
C ARG A 144 17.83 21.87 -18.84
N ARG A 145 17.00 21.30 -17.95
CA ARG A 145 16.90 19.84 -17.78
C ARG A 145 16.35 19.17 -19.03
N TRP A 146 15.34 19.76 -19.67
CA TRP A 146 14.80 19.25 -20.92
C TRP A 146 15.86 19.24 -22.02
N TRP A 147 16.62 20.33 -22.19
CA TRP A 147 17.69 20.41 -23.17
C TRP A 147 18.74 19.33 -22.98
N ARG A 148 19.23 19.13 -21.74
CA ARG A 148 20.20 18.05 -21.46
C ARG A 148 19.68 16.67 -21.83
N LYS A 149 18.39 16.40 -21.62
CA LYS A 149 17.77 15.13 -22.00
C LYS A 149 17.73 14.94 -23.52
N GLN A 150 17.35 15.99 -24.26
CA GLN A 150 17.32 15.95 -25.72
C GLN A 150 18.71 15.82 -26.32
N PHE A 151 19.67 16.57 -25.79
CA PHE A 151 21.08 16.48 -26.19
C PHE A 151 21.63 15.06 -25.96
N ALA A 152 21.43 14.50 -24.77
CA ALA A 152 21.88 13.15 -24.45
C ALA A 152 21.24 12.09 -25.37
N LYS A 153 19.96 12.24 -25.71
CA LYS A 153 19.27 11.38 -26.66
C LYS A 153 19.91 11.46 -28.05
N GLY A 154 20.04 12.66 -28.62
CA GLY A 154 20.64 12.84 -29.94
C GLY A 154 22.10 12.40 -30.00
N PHE A 155 22.87 12.60 -28.92
CA PHE A 155 24.23 12.10 -28.82
C PHE A 155 24.29 10.57 -28.78
N SER A 156 23.38 9.92 -28.05
CA SER A 156 23.30 8.45 -28.01
C SER A 156 22.93 7.88 -29.38
N ASP A 157 22.01 8.52 -30.10
CA ASP A 157 21.61 8.14 -31.45
C ASP A 157 22.79 8.30 -32.44
N LEU A 158 23.55 9.38 -32.32
CA LEU A 158 24.78 9.59 -33.11
C LEU A 158 25.82 8.51 -32.82
N MET A 159 26.06 8.19 -31.55
CA MET A 159 27.00 7.13 -31.18
C MET A 159 26.54 5.77 -31.71
N ALA A 160 25.25 5.47 -31.67
CA ALA A 160 24.71 4.26 -32.28
C ALA A 160 25.03 4.21 -33.79
N GLN A 161 24.81 5.30 -34.52
CA GLN A 161 25.16 5.39 -35.95
C GLN A 161 26.66 5.20 -36.19
N VAL A 162 27.53 5.84 -35.40
CA VAL A 162 28.99 5.68 -35.51
C VAL A 162 29.41 4.24 -35.24
N THR A 163 28.85 3.59 -34.21
CA THR A 163 29.15 2.17 -33.93
C THR A 163 28.67 1.25 -35.04
N ASP A 164 27.54 1.58 -35.67
CA ASP A 164 26.94 0.81 -36.76
C ASP A 164 27.71 1.01 -38.08
N ALA A 165 28.28 2.21 -38.29
CA ALA A 165 29.18 2.51 -39.39
C ALA A 165 30.51 1.78 -39.24
N LYS A 166 31.11 1.83 -38.05
CA LYS A 166 32.31 1.05 -37.69
C LYS A 166 32.10 -0.45 -37.91
N ARG A 167 30.92 -0.97 -37.54
CA ARG A 167 30.56 -2.40 -37.75
C ARG A 167 30.49 -2.77 -39.24
N ARG A 168 30.06 -1.86 -40.10
CA ARG A 168 30.04 -2.05 -41.56
C ARG A 168 31.39 -1.83 -42.23
N GLY A 169 32.34 -1.21 -41.52
CA GLY A 169 33.67 -0.88 -42.06
C GLY A 169 33.68 0.38 -42.93
N TYR A 170 32.73 1.30 -42.72
CA TYR A 170 32.81 2.66 -43.26
C TYR A 170 33.89 3.49 -42.54
#